data_AF-A0A9P1C150-F1
#
_entry.id   AF-A0A9P1C150-F1
#
_cell.length_a   1.000
_cell.length_b   1.000
_cell.length_c   1.000
_cell.angle_alpha   90.00
_cell.angle_beta   90.00
_cell.angle_gamma   90.00
#
_symmetry.space_group_name_H-M   'P 1'
#
loop_
_entity.id
_entity.type
_entity.pdbx_description
1 polymer ?
#
loop_
_entity_poly.entity_id
_entity_poly.type
_entity_poly.pdbx_seq_one_letter_code
_entity_poly.pdbx_strand_id
1 'polypeptide(L)'
;MALLDYVEQHNALISSGGGTQQEVTMTVYRSIGVSMDYPRCDGDPVGHVHPALQNKDFSELRDGDPLFMTFDGEEVKFDRKSYKVPEKYDKVYALFVNEAAYYEKKVALMLMSCGEAKFSKLTKG
;
A
#
# COMPACT_ATOMS: atom_id res chain seq x y z
N MET A 1 -14.68 -12.94 13.07
CA MET A 1 -15.27 -14.28 12.88
C MET A 1 -15.24 -14.73 11.42
N ALA A 2 -15.53 -13.86 10.44
CA ALA A 2 -15.61 -14.23 9.01
C ALA A 2 -14.45 -15.05 8.40
N LEU A 3 -13.20 -14.90 8.85
CA LEU A 3 -12.08 -15.66 8.29
C LEU A 3 -12.09 -17.14 8.68
N LEU A 4 -12.39 -17.45 9.96
CA LEU A 4 -12.49 -18.83 10.40
C LEU A 4 -13.71 -19.50 9.77
N ASP A 5 -14.82 -18.77 9.66
CA ASP A 5 -16.03 -19.24 8.95
C ASP A 5 -15.70 -19.61 7.49
N TYR A 6 -14.88 -18.81 6.80
CA TYR A 6 -14.42 -19.13 5.45
C TYR A 6 -13.59 -20.42 5.41
N VAL A 7 -12.66 -20.62 6.34
CA VAL A 7 -11.83 -21.82 6.42
C VAL A 7 -12.68 -23.07 6.67
N GLU A 8 -13.63 -23.00 7.59
CA GLU A 8 -14.55 -24.10 7.89
C GLU A 8 -15.42 -24.47 6.68
N GLN A 9 -15.99 -23.48 6.00
CA GLN A 9 -16.76 -23.70 4.77
C GLN A 9 -15.90 -24.31 3.65
N HIS A 10 -14.68 -23.80 3.47
CA HIS A 10 -13.73 -24.31 2.49
C HIS A 10 -13.39 -25.78 2.75
N ASN A 11 -13.08 -26.14 4.01
CA ASN A 11 -12.80 -27.51 4.42
C ASN A 11 -14.00 -28.44 4.17
N ALA A 12 -15.21 -27.99 4.53
CA ALA A 12 -16.43 -28.77 4.30
C ALA A 12 -16.71 -29.03 2.79
N LEU A 13 -16.45 -28.05 1.93
CA LEU A 13 -16.59 -28.20 0.48
C LEU A 13 -15.58 -29.21 -0.09
N ILE A 14 -14.34 -29.19 0.39
CA ILE A 14 -13.34 -30.18 0.01
C ILE A 14 -13.76 -31.58 0.48
N SER A 15 -14.15 -31.74 1.75
CA SER A 15 -14.52 -33.04 2.32
C SER A 15 -15.76 -33.67 1.68
N SER A 16 -16.72 -32.85 1.24
CA SER A 16 -17.95 -33.31 0.60
C SER A 16 -17.80 -33.58 -0.90
N GLY A 17 -16.69 -33.19 -1.53
CA GLY A 17 -16.51 -33.25 -2.99
C GLY A 17 -17.48 -32.34 -3.77
N GLY A 18 -18.24 -31.47 -3.08
CA GLY A 18 -19.30 -30.63 -3.66
C GLY A 18 -18.85 -29.22 -4.04
N GLY A 19 -17.54 -28.96 -4.03
CA GLY A 19 -16.97 -27.67 -4.37
C GLY A 19 -16.76 -27.51 -5.88
N THR A 20 -17.29 -26.44 -6.45
CA THR A 20 -16.97 -26.00 -7.83
C THR A 20 -15.94 -24.87 -7.78
N GLN A 21 -14.96 -24.90 -8.68
CA GLN A 21 -13.98 -23.84 -8.80
C GLN A 21 -14.59 -22.65 -9.54
N GLN A 22 -14.60 -21.50 -8.88
CA GLN A 22 -15.03 -20.23 -9.46
C GLN A 22 -13.83 -19.29 -9.57
N GLU A 23 -13.59 -18.76 -10.78
CA GLU A 23 -12.67 -17.65 -10.96
C GLU A 23 -13.29 -16.34 -10.45
N VAL A 24 -12.51 -15.58 -9.69
CA VAL A 24 -12.85 -14.24 -9.23
C VAL A 24 -11.72 -13.29 -9.57
N THR A 25 -12.07 -12.08 -9.96
CA THR A 25 -11.10 -11.00 -10.22
C THR A 25 -11.24 -9.96 -9.12
N MET A 26 -10.11 -9.52 -8.57
CA MET A 26 -10.06 -8.54 -7.50
C MET A 26 -8.98 -7.49 -7.77
N THR A 27 -9.26 -6.25 -7.37
CA THR A 27 -8.25 -5.19 -7.31
C THR A 27 -7.26 -5.47 -6.18
N VAL A 28 -5.98 -5.45 -6.51
CA VAL A 28 -4.88 -5.68 -5.56
C VAL A 28 -3.84 -4.58 -5.64
N TYR A 29 -3.25 -4.25 -4.50
CA TYR A 29 -2.11 -3.36 -4.38
C TYR A 29 -0.86 -4.19 -4.16
N ARG A 30 0.18 -3.94 -4.95
CA ARG A 30 1.46 -4.67 -4.90
C ARG A 30 2.60 -3.70 -4.70
N SER A 31 3.48 -4.01 -3.74
CA SER A 31 4.68 -3.21 -3.51
C SER A 31 5.53 -3.16 -4.76
N ILE A 32 5.98 -1.95 -5.10
CA ILE A 32 6.91 -1.73 -6.21
C ILE A 32 8.37 -1.67 -5.73
N GLY A 33 8.61 -1.93 -4.45
CA GLY A 33 9.94 -1.87 -3.84
C GLY A 33 10.47 -0.45 -3.59
N VAL A 34 9.60 0.56 -3.61
CA VAL A 34 9.95 1.95 -3.31
C VAL A 34 9.32 2.36 -1.99
N SER A 35 10.15 2.79 -1.05
CA SER A 35 9.73 3.40 0.22
C SER A 35 10.40 4.77 0.37
N MET A 36 9.73 5.67 1.09
CA MET A 36 10.24 7.01 1.36
C MET A 36 10.46 7.16 2.86
N ASP A 37 11.61 7.71 3.25
CA ASP A 37 11.87 8.12 4.63
C ASP A 37 11.31 9.52 4.88
N TYR A 38 11.23 9.89 6.15
CA TYR A 38 10.99 11.27 6.56
C TYR A 38 12.16 12.17 6.12
N PRO A 39 11.92 13.48 5.91
CA PRO A 39 13.01 14.45 5.79
C PRO A 39 13.90 14.38 7.03
N ARG A 40 15.24 14.33 6.85
CA ARG A 40 16.19 14.24 7.96
C ARG A 40 17.33 15.25 7.84
N CYS A 41 17.80 15.70 8.99
CA CYS A 41 19.06 16.40 9.16
C CYS A 41 19.85 15.69 10.26
N ASP A 42 21.13 15.40 10.04
CA ASP A 42 22.00 14.71 11.00
C ASP A 42 21.46 13.39 11.58
N GLY A 43 20.55 12.73 10.84
CA GLY A 43 19.94 11.45 11.23
C GLY A 43 18.59 11.58 11.92
N ASP A 44 18.22 12.78 12.39
CA ASP A 44 16.94 13.04 13.05
C ASP A 44 15.87 13.51 12.06
N PRO A 45 14.60 13.11 12.23
CA PRO A 45 13.51 13.67 11.44
C PRO A 45 13.39 15.17 11.65
N VAL A 46 13.34 15.94 10.56
CA VAL A 46 13.11 17.39 10.56
C VAL A 46 11.77 17.76 9.92
N GLY A 47 10.90 16.77 9.73
CA GLY A 47 9.59 16.92 9.16
C GLY A 47 8.70 15.73 9.44
N HIS A 48 7.45 15.85 9.04
CA HIS A 48 6.40 14.85 9.23
C HIS A 48 5.61 14.66 7.93
N VAL A 49 4.80 13.60 7.86
CA VAL A 49 3.88 13.41 6.73
C VAL A 49 2.97 14.63 6.61
N HIS A 50 2.84 15.16 5.40
CA HIS A 50 2.04 16.35 5.13
C HIS A 50 0.56 16.08 5.51
N PRO A 51 -0.15 17.04 6.13
CA PRO A 51 -1.54 16.85 6.55
C PRO A 51 -2.49 16.42 5.41
N ALA A 52 -2.19 16.85 4.18
CA ALA A 52 -2.95 16.45 3.00
C ALA A 52 -2.79 14.97 2.62
N LEU A 53 -1.76 14.28 3.10
CA LEU A 53 -1.51 12.84 2.88
C LEU A 53 -1.79 11.98 4.11
N GLN A 54 -1.76 12.56 5.31
CA GLN A 54 -2.04 11.85 6.57
C GLN A 54 -3.40 11.14 6.54
N ASN A 55 -3.42 9.87 6.95
CA ASN A 55 -4.59 8.99 6.98
C ASN A 55 -5.24 8.74 5.59
N LYS A 56 -4.50 8.93 4.50
CA LYS A 56 -4.99 8.75 3.13
C LYS A 56 -4.32 7.58 2.40
N ASP A 57 -4.07 6.49 3.11
CA ASP A 57 -3.64 5.24 2.49
C ASP A 57 -4.54 4.87 1.31
N PHE A 58 -3.95 4.22 0.31
CA PHE A 58 -4.56 3.88 -0.99
C PHE A 58 -4.89 5.09 -1.89
N SER A 59 -4.43 6.30 -1.56
CA SER A 59 -4.53 7.44 -2.47
C SER A 59 -3.47 7.39 -3.57
N GLU A 60 -3.87 7.74 -4.79
CA GLU A 60 -2.95 7.94 -5.91
C GLU A 60 -2.01 9.11 -5.58
N LEU A 61 -0.71 8.92 -5.79
CA LEU A 61 0.31 9.97 -5.68
C LEU A 61 0.75 10.40 -7.07
N ARG A 62 0.71 11.71 -7.32
CA ARG A 62 1.12 12.37 -8.57
C ARG A 62 2.28 13.33 -8.32
N ASP A 63 3.10 13.53 -9.34
CA ASP A 63 4.19 14.51 -9.27
C ASP A 63 3.65 15.88 -8.84
N GLY A 64 4.29 16.48 -7.84
CA GLY A 64 3.88 17.74 -7.24
C GLY A 64 2.95 17.62 -6.03
N ASP A 65 2.38 16.45 -5.74
CA ASP A 65 1.57 16.24 -4.53
C ASP A 65 2.42 16.41 -3.25
N PRO A 66 1.90 17.04 -2.19
CA PRO A 66 2.67 17.26 -0.98
C PRO A 66 2.82 15.95 -0.16
N LEU A 67 4.07 15.55 0.10
CA LEU A 67 4.40 14.34 0.87
C LEU A 67 4.70 14.65 2.33
N PHE A 68 5.56 15.64 2.55
CA PHE A 68 6.04 16.00 3.88
C PHE A 68 5.94 17.51 4.10
N MET A 69 5.93 17.88 5.37
CA MET A 69 6.11 19.24 5.84
C MET A 69 7.26 19.24 6.84
N THR A 70 8.28 20.04 6.58
CA THR A 70 9.38 20.25 7.54
C THR A 70 8.89 21.09 8.73
N PHE A 71 9.60 21.06 9.85
CA PHE A 71 9.17 21.76 11.07
C PHE A 71 9.22 23.29 10.97
N ASP A 72 9.96 23.82 10.00
CA ASP A 72 9.96 25.23 9.61
C ASP A 72 8.87 25.59 8.59
N GLY A 73 8.07 24.62 8.16
CA GLY A 73 6.87 24.83 7.34
C GLY A 73 7.08 24.70 5.82
N GLU A 74 8.24 24.22 5.36
CA GLU A 74 8.46 23.96 3.94
C GLU A 74 7.79 22.64 3.49
N GLU A 75 7.18 22.66 2.31
CA GLU A 75 6.57 21.47 1.71
C GLU A 75 7.60 20.68 0.88
N VAL A 76 7.70 19.38 1.14
CA VAL A 76 8.41 18.43 0.29
C VAL A 76 7.39 17.71 -0.59
N LYS A 77 7.52 17.90 -1.91
CA LYS A 77 6.60 17.35 -2.90
C LYS A 77 7.08 16.01 -3.44
N PHE A 78 6.13 15.17 -3.85
CA PHE A 78 6.41 13.94 -4.55
C PHE A 78 7.00 14.25 -5.92
N ASP A 79 8.12 13.61 -6.22
CA ASP A 79 8.75 13.63 -7.54
C ASP A 79 9.24 12.22 -7.87
N ARG A 80 8.59 11.60 -8.85
CA ARG A 80 8.81 10.21 -9.26
C ARG A 80 10.27 9.96 -9.64
N LYS A 81 10.93 10.94 -10.25
CA LYS A 81 12.32 10.82 -10.67
C LYS A 81 13.27 10.80 -9.47
N SER A 82 13.10 11.72 -8.53
CA SER A 82 13.88 11.83 -7.29
C SER A 82 13.75 10.58 -6.43
N TYR A 83 12.54 10.01 -6.35
CA TYR A 83 12.28 8.77 -5.62
C TYR A 83 12.47 7.48 -6.45
N LYS A 84 13.03 7.59 -7.67
CA LYS A 84 13.39 6.46 -8.54
C LYS A 84 12.23 5.50 -8.80
N VAL A 85 11.02 6.04 -8.98
CA VAL A 85 9.83 5.24 -9.27
C VAL A 85 9.96 4.66 -10.69
N PRO A 86 9.88 3.32 -10.87
CA PRO A 86 10.04 2.72 -12.19
C PRO A 86 9.00 3.22 -13.20
N GLU A 87 9.43 3.57 -14.40
CA GLU A 87 8.58 4.14 -15.46
C GLU A 87 7.44 3.21 -15.90
N LYS A 88 7.60 1.90 -15.70
CA LYS A 88 6.57 0.90 -16.03
C LYS A 88 5.25 1.05 -15.24
N TYR A 89 5.21 1.89 -14.22
CA TYR A 89 4.03 2.10 -13.38
C TYR A 89 3.38 3.45 -13.67
N ASP A 90 2.31 3.49 -14.45
CA ASP A 90 1.62 4.76 -14.78
C ASP A 90 1.06 5.47 -13.54
N LYS A 91 0.63 4.69 -12.54
CA LYS A 91 0.07 5.16 -11.28
C LYS A 91 0.73 4.46 -10.11
N VAL A 92 0.90 5.21 -9.02
CA VAL A 92 1.40 4.69 -7.74
C VAL A 92 0.53 5.20 -6.60
N TYR A 93 0.47 4.41 -5.54
CA TYR A 93 -0.41 4.64 -4.40
C TYR A 93 0.39 4.58 -3.10
N ALA A 94 0.11 5.48 -2.17
CA ALA A 94 0.75 5.51 -0.85
C ALA A 94 0.05 4.56 0.12
N LEU A 95 0.82 3.67 0.76
CA LEU A 95 0.34 2.80 1.84
C LEU A 95 1.33 2.81 3.02
N PHE A 96 0.83 2.41 4.19
CA PHE A 96 1.53 2.44 5.46
C PHE A 96 2.01 3.84 5.82
N VAL A 97 1.17 4.83 5.51
CA VAL A 97 1.47 6.24 5.73
C VAL A 97 1.57 6.50 7.23
N ASN A 98 2.72 6.96 7.69
CA ASN A 98 2.97 7.32 9.08
C ASN A 98 2.80 6.14 10.07
N GLU A 99 3.21 4.93 9.68
CA GLU A 99 3.19 3.75 10.56
C GLU A 99 4.23 3.88 11.67
N ALA A 100 3.80 3.83 12.93
CA ALA A 100 4.66 4.06 14.10
C ALA A 100 5.83 3.07 14.18
N ALA A 101 5.58 1.80 13.85
CA ALA A 101 6.61 0.76 13.85
C ALA A 101 7.68 0.94 12.77
N TYR A 102 7.49 1.86 11.82
CA TYR A 102 8.40 2.07 10.68
C TYR A 102 9.35 3.26 10.84
N TYR A 103 9.22 4.03 11.93
CA TYR A 103 10.14 5.12 12.24
C TYR A 103 11.59 4.64 12.37
N GLU A 104 11.82 3.53 13.10
CA GLU A 104 13.14 2.91 13.24
C GLU A 104 13.68 2.35 11.92
N LYS A 105 12.77 2.02 10.98
CA LYS A 105 13.08 1.45 9.68
C LYS A 105 13.32 2.50 8.60
N LYS A 106 13.21 3.78 8.95
CA LYS A 106 13.36 4.90 8.00
C LYS A 106 12.35 4.82 6.85
N VAL A 107 11.10 4.49 7.18
CA VAL A 107 9.99 4.41 6.23
C VAL A 107 8.81 5.21 6.77
N ALA A 108 8.46 6.28 6.05
CA ALA A 108 7.26 7.07 6.27
C ALA A 108 6.06 6.55 5.44
N LEU A 109 6.32 6.02 4.24
CA LEU A 109 5.32 5.39 3.38
C LEU A 109 5.97 4.44 2.36
N MET A 110 5.16 3.55 1.79
CA MET A 110 5.56 2.65 0.70
C MET A 110 4.67 2.86 -0.52
N LEU A 111 5.28 2.75 -1.71
CA LEU A 111 4.55 2.85 -2.96
C LEU A 111 4.07 1.48 -3.44
N MET A 112 2.83 1.48 -3.94
CA MET A 112 2.17 0.31 -4.51
C MET A 112 1.72 0.60 -5.94
N SER A 113 1.73 -0.42 -6.80
CA SER A 113 0.94 -0.44 -8.03
C SER A 113 -0.44 -1.00 -7.73
N CYS A 114 -1.46 -0.55 -8.45
CA CYS A 114 -2.82 -1.09 -8.37
C CYS A 114 -3.17 -1.80 -9.69
N GLY A 115 -3.76 -3.00 -9.59
CA GLY A 115 -4.20 -3.74 -10.77
C GLY A 115 -5.11 -4.90 -10.40
N GLU A 116 -5.67 -5.54 -11.42
CA GLU A 116 -6.52 -6.72 -11.23
C GLU A 116 -5.68 -7.99 -11.09
N ALA A 117 -6.11 -8.87 -10.20
CA ALA A 117 -5.58 -10.22 -10.08
C ALA A 117 -6.72 -11.24 -10.07
N LYS A 118 -6.48 -12.35 -10.78
CA LYS A 118 -7.40 -13.49 -10.80
C LYS A 118 -7.05 -14.46 -9.68
N PHE A 119 -8.08 -14.91 -8.99
CA PHE A 119 -8.00 -15.94 -7.96
C PHE A 119 -9.03 -17.01 -8.26
N SER A 120 -8.75 -18.23 -7.82
CA SER A 120 -9.72 -19.31 -7.79
C SER A 120 -10.22 -19.49 -6.37
N LYS A 121 -11.54 -19.51 -6.19
CA LYS A 121 -12.16 -19.87 -4.92
C LYS A 121 -13.05 -21.10 -5.11
N LEU A 122 -13.18 -21.89 -4.06
CA LEU A 122 -14.12 -23.01 -4.03
C LEU A 122 -15.48 -22.49 -3.56
N THR A 123 -16.53 -22.78 -4.31
CA THR A 123 -17.91 -22.43 -3.94
C THR A 123 -18.81 -23.65 -3.94
N LYS A 124 -19.89 -23.58 -3.17
CA LYS A 124 -20.96 -24.57 -3.24
C LYS A 124 -21.57 -24.55 -4.64
N GLY A 125 -21.69 -25.73 -5.27
CA GLY A 125 -22.42 -25.90 -6.53
C GLY A 125 -23.91 -25.67 -6.38
#